data_AF-A0A2P4XET8-F1
#
_entry.id   AF-A0A2P4XET8-F1
#
_cell.length_a   1.000
_cell.length_b   1.000
_cell.length_c   1.000
_cell.angle_alpha   90.00
_cell.angle_beta   90.00
_cell.angle_gamma   90.00
#
_symmetry.space_group_name_H-M   'P 1'
#
loop_
_entity.id
_entity.type
_entity.pdbx_description
1 polymer ?
#
loop_
_entity_poly.entity_id
_entity_poly.type
_entity_poly.pdbx_seq_one_letter_code
_entity_poly.pdbx_strand_id
1 'polypeptide(L)'
;MQLTKLLVIALVALATVGAGTIDHDKVQPFAQPKPITITEKAAVKFKPSLAVINGCHPYPAVNAAGETSAGLKGSGEPDSDDCKGSPLGSQVYSRST
;
A
#
# COMPACT_ATOMS: atom_id res chain seq x y z
N MET A 1 -10.12 -1.30 41.88
CA MET A 1 -9.94 -2.33 40.82
C MET A 1 -10.89 -2.18 39.62
N GLN A 2 -11.91 -1.31 39.67
CA GLN A 2 -12.86 -1.07 38.56
C GLN A 2 -12.40 0.09 37.65
N LEU A 3 -11.85 1.18 38.23
CA LEU A 3 -11.45 2.39 37.51
C LEU A 3 -10.27 2.15 36.55
N THR A 4 -9.25 1.40 36.97
CA THR A 4 -8.12 1.01 36.13
C THR A 4 -8.54 0.10 34.97
N LYS A 5 -9.54 -0.76 35.16
CA LYS A 5 -10.10 -1.60 34.08
C LYS A 5 -10.86 -0.77 33.05
N LEU A 6 -11.66 0.21 33.51
CA LEU A 6 -12.37 1.16 32.64
C LEU A 6 -11.40 2.05 31.84
N LEU A 7 -10.29 2.49 32.44
CA LEU A 7 -9.26 3.29 31.77
C LEU A 7 -8.51 2.50 30.69
N VAL A 8 -8.19 1.23 30.96
CA VAL A 8 -7.56 0.34 29.95
C VAL A 8 -8.52 0.05 28.79
N ILE A 9 -9.81 -0.15 29.06
CA ILE A 9 -10.83 -0.34 28.00
C ILE A 9 -10.97 0.91 27.13
N ALA A 10 -10.95 2.11 27.75
CA ALA A 10 -11.00 3.38 27.01
C ALA A 10 -9.76 3.59 26.13
N LEU A 11 -8.55 3.26 26.59
CA LEU A 11 -7.33 3.34 25.77
C LEU A 11 -7.35 2.38 24.57
N VAL A 12 -7.91 1.18 24.72
CA VAL A 12 -8.01 0.19 23.63
C VAL A 12 -9.08 0.62 22.60
N ALA A 13 -10.15 1.27 23.05
CA ALA A 13 -11.22 1.76 22.17
C ALA A 13 -10.80 2.96 21.29
N LEU A 14 -9.79 3.73 21.68
CA LEU A 14 -9.28 4.88 20.91
C LEU A 14 -8.32 4.49 19.78
N ALA A 15 -7.89 3.23 19.68
CA ALA A 15 -6.85 2.81 18.73
C ALA A 15 -7.34 2.51 17.31
N THR A 16 -8.65 2.58 17.03
CA THR A 16 -9.17 2.40 15.67
C THR A 16 -9.28 3.74 14.93
N VAL A 17 -8.16 4.48 14.84
CA VAL A 17 -8.03 5.52 13.81
C VAL A 17 -7.88 4.78 12.49
N GLY A 18 -8.87 4.91 11.61
CA GLY A 18 -8.69 4.54 10.21
C GLY A 18 -7.50 5.33 9.67
N ALA A 19 -6.50 4.63 9.16
CA ALA A 19 -5.29 5.27 8.67
C ALA A 19 -5.64 6.26 7.55
N GLY A 20 -5.00 7.42 7.60
CA GLY A 20 -5.32 8.56 6.74
C GLY A 20 -4.97 8.34 5.26
N THR A 21 -5.35 9.31 4.44
CA THR A 21 -4.88 9.41 3.06
C THR A 21 -3.65 10.30 3.02
N ILE A 22 -2.60 9.87 2.31
CA ILE A 22 -1.31 10.55 2.19
C ILE A 22 -0.92 10.76 0.73
N ASP A 23 0.02 11.66 0.47
CA ASP A 23 0.51 11.93 -0.89
C ASP A 23 1.00 10.65 -1.58
N HIS A 24 0.75 10.53 -2.88
CA HIS A 24 0.98 9.29 -3.64
C HIS A 24 2.45 8.87 -3.68
N ASP A 25 3.37 9.81 -3.52
CA ASP A 25 4.82 9.60 -3.51
C ASP A 25 5.38 9.32 -2.10
N LYS A 26 4.54 9.30 -1.05
CA LYS A 26 4.93 9.00 0.34
C LYS A 26 4.50 7.62 0.81
N VAL A 27 3.73 6.89 0.02
CA VAL A 27 3.30 5.54 0.39
C VAL A 27 4.48 4.57 0.30
N GLN A 28 4.95 4.10 1.45
CA GLN A 28 6.04 3.13 1.52
C GLN A 28 5.58 1.76 0.98
N PRO A 29 6.26 1.18 -0.04
CA PRO A 29 5.95 -0.17 -0.52
C PRO A 29 6.28 -1.24 0.52
N PHE A 30 5.60 -2.38 0.40
CA PHE A 30 5.93 -3.59 1.14
C PHE A 30 7.09 -4.31 0.46
N ALA A 31 8.13 -4.65 1.24
CA ALA A 31 9.16 -5.57 0.76
C ALA A 31 8.52 -6.93 0.42
N GLN A 32 8.88 -7.52 -0.73
CA GLN A 32 8.37 -8.83 -1.12
C GLN A 32 8.87 -9.89 -0.10
N PRO A 33 7.98 -10.53 0.69
CA PRO A 33 8.42 -11.52 1.66
C PRO A 33 8.95 -12.78 0.97
N LYS A 34 9.75 -13.56 1.69
CA LYS A 34 10.18 -14.89 1.23
C LYS A 34 8.95 -15.83 1.20
N PRO A 35 8.59 -16.42 0.06
CA PRO A 35 7.40 -17.26 -0.04
C PRO A 35 7.60 -18.61 0.66
N ILE A 36 6.64 -19.02 1.49
CA ILE A 36 6.68 -20.23 2.31
C ILE A 36 5.69 -21.27 1.77
N THR A 37 4.44 -20.87 1.58
CA THR A 37 3.34 -21.75 1.14
C THR A 37 3.38 -22.01 -0.37
N ILE A 38 2.65 -23.02 -0.84
CA ILE A 38 2.55 -23.33 -2.27
C ILE A 38 1.94 -22.16 -3.04
N THR A 39 0.90 -21.54 -2.49
CA THR A 39 0.21 -20.40 -3.11
C THR A 39 1.11 -19.16 -3.20
N GLU A 40 1.86 -18.84 -2.14
CA GLU A 40 2.84 -17.75 -2.16
C GLU A 40 3.98 -18.00 -3.17
N LYS A 41 4.50 -19.24 -3.22
CA LYS A 41 5.54 -19.62 -4.18
C LYS A 41 5.03 -19.51 -5.62
N ALA A 42 3.78 -19.93 -5.85
CA ALA A 42 3.14 -19.77 -7.16
C ALA A 42 2.97 -18.30 -7.52
N ALA A 43 2.50 -17.45 -6.58
CA ALA A 43 2.34 -16.02 -6.81
C ALA A 43 3.65 -15.33 -7.19
N VAL A 44 4.76 -15.66 -6.52
CA VAL A 44 6.08 -15.14 -6.86
C VAL A 44 6.59 -15.72 -8.20
N LYS A 45 6.40 -17.02 -8.45
CA LYS A 45 6.85 -17.70 -9.68
C LYS A 45 6.15 -17.16 -10.93
N PHE A 46 4.85 -16.87 -10.83
CA PHE A 46 4.02 -16.42 -11.95
C PHE A 46 3.80 -14.89 -11.95
N LYS A 47 4.63 -14.14 -11.21
CA LYS A 47 4.59 -12.67 -11.24
C LYS A 47 4.85 -12.17 -12.68
N PRO A 48 3.94 -11.37 -13.26
CA PRO A 48 4.10 -10.92 -14.64
C PRO A 48 5.18 -9.83 -14.76
N SER A 49 5.72 -9.70 -15.97
CA SER A 49 6.38 -8.47 -16.42
C SER A 49 5.33 -7.50 -16.93
N LEU A 50 5.43 -6.23 -16.54
CA LEU A 50 4.52 -5.17 -17.00
C LEU A 50 5.32 -4.11 -17.75
N ALA A 51 5.02 -3.92 -19.03
CA ALA A 51 5.52 -2.80 -19.81
C ALA A 51 4.48 -1.67 -19.75
N VAL A 52 4.87 -0.54 -19.15
CA VAL A 52 4.06 0.68 -19.16
C VAL A 52 4.45 1.47 -20.39
N ILE A 53 3.55 1.51 -21.38
CA ILE A 53 3.81 2.20 -22.66
C ILE A 53 3.43 3.68 -22.56
N ASN A 54 2.28 3.96 -21.93
CA ASN A 54 1.78 5.30 -21.61
C ASN A 54 1.03 5.23 -20.27
N GLY A 55 0.86 6.37 -19.63
CA GLY A 55 0.22 6.54 -18.33
C GLY A 55 1.18 6.36 -17.16
N CYS A 56 0.59 6.41 -15.97
CA CYS A 56 1.34 6.27 -14.72
C CYS A 56 1.96 4.88 -14.53
N HIS A 57 3.18 4.87 -14.01
CA HIS A 57 3.82 3.65 -13.50
C HIS A 57 3.09 3.13 -12.25
N PRO A 58 3.30 1.88 -11.82
CA PRO A 58 2.65 1.37 -10.61
C PRO A 58 3.26 1.98 -9.34
N TYR A 59 2.39 2.52 -8.48
CA TYR A 59 2.74 3.07 -7.16
C TYR A 59 2.11 2.20 -6.05
N PRO A 60 2.66 2.23 -4.83
CA PRO A 60 2.02 1.61 -3.67
C PRO A 60 0.71 2.31 -3.35
N ALA A 61 -0.37 1.54 -3.22
CA ALA A 61 -1.70 2.07 -2.89
C ALA A 61 -1.92 2.22 -1.39
N VAL A 62 -1.21 1.44 -0.58
CA VAL A 62 -1.32 1.39 0.88
C VAL A 62 0.01 0.99 1.51
N ASN A 63 0.32 1.50 2.70
CA ASN A 63 1.50 1.13 3.47
C ASN A 63 1.17 0.26 4.71
N ALA A 64 2.19 -0.11 5.49
CA ALA A 64 2.02 -0.97 6.67
C ALA A 64 1.23 -0.34 7.83
N ALA A 65 1.14 0.99 7.89
CA ALA A 65 0.30 1.70 8.84
C ALA A 65 -1.18 1.74 8.41
N GLY A 66 -1.49 1.26 7.20
CA GLY A 66 -2.81 1.31 6.58
C GLY A 66 -3.10 2.61 5.84
N GLU A 67 -2.15 3.54 5.78
CA GLU A 67 -2.35 4.82 5.09
C GLU A 67 -2.47 4.58 3.59
N THR A 68 -3.41 5.27 2.95
CA THR A 68 -3.73 5.06 1.53
C THR A 68 -3.26 6.21 0.66
N SER A 69 -2.89 5.91 -0.58
CA SER A 69 -2.50 6.93 -1.57
C SER A 69 -3.67 7.87 -1.89
N ALA A 70 -3.43 9.17 -1.88
CA ALA A 70 -4.35 10.20 -2.38
C ALA A 70 -4.51 10.14 -3.91
N GLY A 71 -3.60 9.46 -4.60
CA GLY A 71 -3.50 9.49 -6.05
C GLY A 71 -3.14 10.89 -6.58
N LEU A 72 -3.33 11.06 -7.88
CA LEU A 72 -3.18 12.34 -8.58
C LEU A 72 -4.52 12.79 -9.14
N LYS A 73 -4.74 14.11 -9.19
CA LYS A 73 -5.89 14.67 -9.90
C LYS A 73 -5.72 14.43 -11.39
N GLY A 74 -6.73 13.83 -12.04
CA GLY A 74 -6.73 13.51 -13.47
C GLY A 74 -6.86 14.72 -14.43
N SER A 75 -6.33 15.88 -14.07
CA SER A 75 -6.32 17.10 -14.90
C SER A 75 -4.98 17.38 -15.59
N GLY A 76 -3.94 16.59 -15.29
CA GLY A 76 -2.61 16.69 -15.90
C GLY A 76 -2.44 15.79 -17.13
N GLU A 77 -1.26 15.85 -17.74
CA GLU A 77 -0.90 14.93 -18.82
C GLU A 77 -0.81 13.48 -18.30
N PRO A 78 -1.28 12.48 -19.08
CA PRO A 78 -1.24 11.08 -18.67
C PRO A 78 0.17 10.58 -18.30
N ASP A 79 1.19 11.15 -18.93
CA ASP A 79 2.62 10.84 -18.76
C ASP A 79 3.37 11.98 -18.07
N SER A 80 2.72 12.67 -17.13
CA SER A 80 3.40 13.69 -16.32
C SER A 80 4.50 13.06 -15.45
N ASP A 81 5.53 13.85 -15.16
CA ASP A 81 6.65 13.39 -14.32
C ASP A 81 6.21 13.05 -12.88
N ASP A 82 5.03 13.50 -12.47
CA ASP A 82 4.41 13.20 -11.18
C ASP A 82 4.09 11.71 -10.99
N CYS A 83 3.97 10.92 -12.06
CA CYS A 83 3.66 9.48 -11.96
C CYS A 83 4.51 8.54 -12.82
N LYS A 84 5.72 8.94 -13.21
CA LYS A 84 6.68 8.09 -13.96
C LYS A 84 7.46 7.09 -13.12
N GLY A 85 7.22 7.04 -11.82
CA GLY A 85 7.82 6.05 -10.93
C GLY A 85 7.95 6.58 -9.50
N SER A 86 7.47 5.80 -8.53
CA SER A 86 7.56 6.18 -7.12
C SER A 86 9.02 6.32 -6.69
N PRO A 87 9.40 7.40 -5.98
CA PRO A 87 10.76 7.55 -5.45
C PRO A 87 11.09 6.48 -4.39
N LEU A 88 10.07 5.86 -3.79
CA LEU A 88 10.22 4.79 -2.78
C LEU A 88 10.21 3.38 -3.39
N GLY A 89 9.96 3.27 -4.70
CA GLY A 89 9.84 2.00 -5.43
C GLY A 89 8.40 1.62 -5.77
N SER A 90 8.28 0.72 -6.76
CA SER A 90 6.99 0.24 -7.29
C SER A 90 6.38 -0.87 -6.43
N GLN A 91 5.10 -1.19 -6.67
CA GLN A 91 4.36 -2.25 -5.97
C GLN A 91 3.45 -3.02 -6.93
N VAL A 92 3.34 -4.32 -6.72
CA VAL A 92 2.34 -5.20 -7.33
C VAL A 92 1.62 -6.00 -6.24
N TYR A 93 0.35 -6.31 -6.47
CA TYR A 93 -0.51 -7.04 -5.54
C TYR A 93 -1.05 -8.31 -6.20
N SER A 94 -1.23 -9.38 -5.43
CA SER A 94 -1.76 -10.66 -5.91
C SER A 94 -2.70 -11.28 -4.89
N ARG A 95 -3.69 -12.03 -5.37
CA ARG A 95 -4.59 -12.86 -4.55
C ARG A 95 -4.87 -14.17 -5.28
N SER A 96 -4.89 -15.28 -4.55
CA SER A 96 -5.23 -16.61 -5.05
C SER A 96 -6.40 -17.20 -4.26
N THR A 97 -7.07 -18.21 -4.82
CA THR A 97 -8.13 -19.00 -4.18
C THR A 97 -7.85 -20.48 -4.29
#